data_AF-A0A0N5B9L3-F1
#
_entry.id   AF-A0A0N5B9L3-F1
#
_cell.length_a   1.000
_cell.length_b   1.000
_cell.length_c   1.000
_cell.angle_alpha   90.00
_cell.angle_beta   90.00
_cell.angle_gamma   90.00
#
_symmetry.space_group_name_H-M   'P 1'
#
loop_
_entity.id
_entity.type
_entity.pdbx_description
1 polymer ?
#
loop_
_entity_poly.entity_id
_entity_poly.type
_entity_poly.pdbx_seq_one_letter_code
_entity_poly.pdbx_strand_id
1 'polypeptide(L)'
;MTLKTYHDLNCDFEDIRKLVVAVEEFGDEIEIQDVIQFKNLVDCVVEEILGSAHPDYFVESYENGKGTICCDEKDANKIWACLSLAGYRMGQRISIHFNKILKPEKKEK
;
A
#
# COMPACT_ATOMS: atom_id res chain seq x y z
N MET A 1 3.36 17.08 -4.85
CA MET A 1 4.09 15.88 -4.37
C MET A 1 4.02 14.87 -5.51
N THR A 2 5.16 14.46 -6.06
CA THR A 2 5.19 13.51 -7.19
C THR A 2 5.09 12.10 -6.62
N LEU A 3 4.22 11.26 -7.17
CA LEU A 3 4.15 9.85 -6.77
C LEU A 3 5.44 9.14 -7.22
N LYS A 4 6.00 8.33 -6.31
CA LYS A 4 7.11 7.43 -6.63
C LYS A 4 6.66 6.40 -7.68
N THR A 5 7.63 5.87 -8.39
CA THR A 5 7.50 4.87 -9.45
C THR A 5 8.43 3.69 -9.17
N TYR A 6 8.42 2.67 -10.03
CA TYR A 6 9.31 1.52 -9.91
C TYR A 6 10.80 1.89 -9.88
N HIS A 7 11.17 3.01 -10.51
CA HIS A 7 12.56 3.49 -10.52
C HIS A 7 13.04 3.99 -9.15
N ASP A 8 12.12 4.21 -8.20
CA ASP A 8 12.42 4.66 -6.85
C ASP A 8 12.59 3.49 -5.87
N LEU A 9 12.41 2.24 -6.31
CA LEU A 9 12.64 1.05 -5.49
C LEU A 9 14.08 0.56 -5.66
N ASN A 10 14.71 0.20 -4.55
CA ASN A 10 16.06 -0.38 -4.54
C ASN A 10 16.02 -1.91 -4.78
N CYS A 11 15.47 -2.31 -5.92
CA CYS A 11 15.38 -3.70 -6.37
C CYS A 11 15.24 -3.79 -7.90
N ASP A 12 15.48 -4.98 -8.46
CA ASP A 12 15.29 -5.20 -9.89
C ASP A 12 13.80 -5.25 -10.24
N PHE A 13 13.44 -4.81 -11.46
CA PHE A 13 12.05 -4.74 -11.90
C PHE A 13 11.31 -6.09 -11.81
N GLU A 14 12.04 -7.20 -11.99
CA GLU A 14 11.52 -8.56 -11.92
C GLU A 14 11.19 -9.04 -10.50
N ASP A 15 11.81 -8.42 -9.49
CA ASP A 15 11.58 -8.69 -8.07
C ASP A 15 10.44 -7.84 -7.51
N ILE A 16 9.98 -6.82 -8.24
CA ILE A 16 8.87 -6.00 -7.79
C ILE A 16 7.57 -6.83 -7.74
N ARG A 17 6.82 -6.64 -6.65
CA ARG A 17 5.48 -7.19 -6.47
C ARG A 17 4.48 -6.06 -6.20
N LYS A 18 3.29 -6.23 -6.77
CA LYS A 18 2.13 -5.37 -6.54
C LYS A 18 1.18 -6.04 -5.56
N LEU A 19 1.17 -5.57 -4.32
CA LEU A 19 0.18 -5.94 -3.33
C LEU A 19 -1.10 -5.14 -3.57
N VAL A 20 -2.17 -5.83 -3.94
CA VAL A 20 -3.50 -5.24 -4.07
C VAL A 20 -4.26 -5.53 -2.79
N VAL A 21 -4.72 -4.47 -2.13
CA VAL A 21 -5.49 -4.54 -0.89
C VAL A 21 -6.83 -3.84 -1.06
N ALA A 22 -7.87 -4.31 -0.38
CA ALA A 22 -9.15 -3.62 -0.27
C ALA A 22 -9.25 -2.95 1.10
N VAL A 23 -9.74 -1.73 1.14
CA VAL A 23 -10.01 -1.01 2.39
C VAL A 23 -11.51 -1.06 2.65
N GLU A 24 -11.88 -1.53 3.83
CA GLU A 24 -13.23 -1.49 4.36
C GLU A 24 -13.29 -0.45 5.46
N GLU A 25 -14.21 0.51 5.33
CA GLU A 25 -14.39 1.61 6.26
C GLU A 25 -15.72 1.39 7.02
N PHE A 26 -15.66 1.38 8.35
CA PHE A 26 -16.83 1.15 9.19
C PHE A 26 -17.37 2.49 9.71
N GLY A 27 -18.14 3.18 8.86
CA GLY A 27 -18.77 4.47 9.15
C GLY A 27 -18.84 5.35 7.89
N ASP A 28 -19.68 6.39 7.94
CA ASP A 28 -19.92 7.29 6.80
C ASP A 28 -19.19 8.63 6.94
N GLU A 29 -18.33 8.78 7.96
CA GLU A 29 -17.75 10.08 8.33
C GLU A 29 -16.48 10.41 7.53
N ILE A 30 -15.64 9.40 7.26
CA ILE A 30 -14.36 9.58 6.59
C ILE A 30 -14.20 8.46 5.56
N GLU A 31 -14.18 8.83 4.28
CA GLU A 31 -13.86 7.91 3.18
C GLU A 31 -12.48 8.22 2.60
N ILE A 32 -11.77 7.21 2.11
CA ILE A 32 -10.57 7.42 1.29
C ILE A 32 -11.02 7.83 -0.12
N GLN A 33 -10.75 9.07 -0.50
CA GLN A 33 -11.21 9.61 -1.78
C GLN A 33 -10.21 9.43 -2.93
N ASP A 34 -8.92 9.34 -2.61
CA ASP A 34 -7.86 9.35 -3.61
C ASP A 34 -6.60 8.59 -3.17
N VAL A 35 -5.67 8.45 -4.11
CA VAL A 35 -4.40 7.75 -3.94
C VAL A 35 -3.48 8.41 -2.91
N ILE A 36 -3.58 9.73 -2.69
CA ILE A 36 -2.76 10.45 -1.70
C ILE A 36 -3.26 10.11 -0.30
N GLN A 37 -4.57 10.10 -0.08
CA GLN A 37 -5.16 9.70 1.19
C GLN A 37 -4.87 8.23 1.51
N PHE A 38 -4.96 7.34 0.51
CA PHE A 38 -4.57 5.95 0.67
C PHE A 38 -3.08 5.83 1.00
N LYS A 39 -2.22 6.57 0.31
CA LYS A 39 -0.78 6.61 0.62
C LYS A 39 -0.52 7.05 2.06
N ASN A 40 -1.17 8.10 2.53
CA ASN A 40 -1.00 8.56 3.91
C ASN A 40 -1.42 7.49 4.93
N LEU A 41 -2.49 6.73 4.66
CA LEU A 41 -2.87 5.59 5.49
C LEU A 41 -1.75 4.54 5.53
N VAL A 42 -1.23 4.13 4.36
CA VAL A 42 -0.16 3.13 4.28
C VAL A 42 1.11 3.63 4.99
N ASP A 43 1.50 4.89 4.76
CA ASP A 43 2.65 5.52 5.42
C ASP A 43 2.51 5.48 6.94
N CYS A 44 1.35 5.89 7.47
CA CYS A 44 1.10 5.88 8.91
C CYS A 44 1.18 4.46 9.49
N VAL A 45 0.51 3.48 8.88
CA VAL A 45 0.48 2.10 9.38
C VAL A 45 1.86 1.46 9.36
N VAL A 46 2.60 1.64 8.26
CA VAL A 46 3.92 1.05 8.11
C VAL A 46 4.93 1.71 9.06
N GLU A 47 4.90 3.03 9.21
CA GLU A 47 5.76 3.76 10.15
C GLU A 47 5.40 3.42 11.61
N GLU A 48 4.12 3.28 11.95
CA GLU A 48 3.69 2.93 13.31
C GLU A 48 4.21 1.54 13.74
N ILE A 49 4.24 0.57 12.82
CA ILE A 49 4.59 -0.82 13.14
C ILE A 49 6.08 -1.10 12.97
N LEU A 50 6.71 -0.59 11.90
CA LEU A 50 8.11 -0.88 11.58
C LEU A 50 9.06 0.28 11.89
N GLY A 51 8.54 1.50 12.11
CA GLY A 51 9.33 2.72 12.25
C GLY A 51 10.31 2.91 11.09
N SER A 52 11.47 3.51 11.39
CA SER A 52 12.52 3.78 10.40
C SER A 52 13.18 2.53 9.79
N ALA A 53 12.81 1.32 10.22
CA ALA A 53 13.27 0.06 9.65
C ALA A 53 12.32 -0.50 8.57
N HIS A 54 11.28 0.25 8.20
CA HIS A 54 10.37 -0.17 7.15
C HIS A 54 11.10 -0.36 5.80
N PRO A 55 10.70 -1.33 4.98
CA PRO A 55 11.27 -1.51 3.65
C PRO A 55 10.87 -0.38 2.70
N ASP A 56 11.52 -0.31 1.55
CA ASP A 56 11.12 0.60 0.47
C ASP A 56 9.83 0.12 -0.20
N TYR A 57 8.90 1.04 -0.42
CA TYR A 57 7.68 0.82 -1.18
C TYR A 57 7.16 2.13 -1.78
N PHE A 58 6.20 2.01 -2.69
CA PHE A 58 5.35 3.12 -3.10
C PHE A 58 3.91 2.69 -3.35
N VAL A 59 3.00 3.65 -3.30
CA VAL A 59 1.60 3.47 -3.67
C VAL A 59 1.42 3.86 -5.12
N GLU A 60 0.97 2.91 -5.93
CA GLU A 60 0.74 3.09 -7.38
C GLU A 60 -0.64 3.69 -7.66
N SER A 61 -1.68 3.16 -7.04
CA SER A 61 -3.07 3.54 -7.33
C SER A 61 -4.01 3.30 -6.16
N TYR A 62 -5.15 3.97 -6.19
CA TYR A 62 -6.30 3.69 -5.35
C TYR A 62 -7.59 3.95 -6.13
N GLU A 63 -8.38 2.90 -6.36
CA GLU A 63 -9.62 2.96 -7.14
C GLU A 63 -10.64 1.95 -6.58
N ASN A 64 -11.92 2.36 -6.49
CA ASN A 64 -13.03 1.48 -6.06
C ASN A 64 -12.75 0.74 -4.75
N GLY A 65 -12.26 1.45 -3.73
CA GLY A 65 -11.94 0.86 -2.42
C GLY A 65 -10.66 0.01 -2.41
N LYS A 66 -9.92 -0.08 -3.52
CA LYS A 66 -8.74 -0.94 -3.65
C LYS A 66 -7.49 -0.14 -3.94
N GLY A 67 -6.45 -0.40 -3.16
CA GLY A 67 -5.14 0.20 -3.33
C GLY A 67 -4.10 -0.78 -3.85
N THR A 68 -3.15 -0.27 -4.64
CA THR A 68 -2.02 -1.04 -5.15
C THR A 68 -0.72 -0.49 -4.57
N ILE A 69 0.05 -1.35 -3.90
CA ILE A 69 1.32 -1.02 -3.26
C ILE A 69 2.41 -1.84 -3.93
N CYS A 70 3.47 -1.17 -4.38
CA CYS A 70 4.61 -1.78 -5.05
C CYS A 70 5.81 -1.82 -4.10
N CYS A 71 6.45 -2.99 -4.02
CA CYS A 71 7.60 -3.25 -3.15
C CYS A 71 8.45 -4.39 -3.72
N ASP A 72 9.61 -4.60 -3.13
CA ASP A 72 10.44 -5.80 -3.37
C ASP A 72 9.70 -7.06 -2.85
N GLU A 73 9.75 -8.16 -3.60
CA GLU A 73 9.21 -9.46 -3.23
C GLU A 73 9.61 -9.90 -1.82
N LYS A 74 10.86 -9.66 -1.42
CA LYS A 74 11.35 -10.05 -0.08
C LYS A 74 10.66 -9.31 1.06
N ASP A 75 10.09 -8.14 0.76
CA ASP A 75 9.47 -7.23 1.73
C ASP A 75 7.94 -7.22 1.66
N ALA A 76 7.35 -7.83 0.62
CA ALA A 76 5.90 -7.91 0.43
C ALA A 76 5.17 -8.47 1.66
N ASN A 77 5.71 -9.52 2.29
CA ASN A 77 5.12 -10.11 3.49
C ASN A 77 5.16 -9.16 4.69
N LYS A 78 6.22 -8.35 4.83
CA LYS A 78 6.34 -7.39 5.94
C LYS A 78 5.31 -6.28 5.80
N ILE A 79 5.16 -5.74 4.60
CA ILE A 79 4.17 -4.70 4.31
C ILE A 79 2.76 -5.23 4.53
N TRP A 80 2.45 -6.42 4.00
CA TRP A 80 1.14 -7.04 4.22
C TRP A 80 0.86 -7.26 5.71
N ALA A 81 1.83 -7.77 6.49
CA ALA A 81 1.66 -7.96 7.92
C ALA A 81 1.29 -6.65 8.63
N CYS A 82 1.92 -5.53 8.28
CA CYS A 82 1.60 -4.22 8.85
C CYS A 82 0.16 -3.81 8.55
N LEU A 83 -0.23 -3.89 7.27
CA LEU A 83 -1.56 -3.49 6.83
C LEU A 83 -2.66 -4.36 7.44
N SER A 84 -2.40 -5.66 7.62
CA SER A 84 -3.36 -6.58 8.25
C SER A 84 -3.63 -6.27 9.73
N LEU A 85 -2.74 -5.53 10.38
CA LEU A 85 -2.89 -5.09 11.77
C LEU A 85 -3.53 -3.69 11.89
N ALA A 86 -3.77 -2.99 10.78
CA ALA A 86 -4.43 -1.70 10.80
C ALA A 86 -5.91 -1.86 11.22
N GLY A 87 -6.31 -1.16 12.29
CA GLY A 87 -7.68 -1.20 12.81
C GLY A 87 -8.39 0.15 12.88
N TYR A 88 -7.64 1.25 12.80
CA TYR A 88 -8.19 2.60 12.95
C TYR A 88 -7.47 3.61 12.06
N ARG A 89 -8.23 4.60 11.57
CA ARG A 89 -7.75 5.79 10.89
C ARG A 89 -8.55 6.98 11.39
N MET A 90 -7.88 7.98 11.98
CA MET A 90 -8.52 9.22 12.46
C MET A 90 -9.75 8.98 13.38
N GLY A 91 -9.71 7.93 14.20
CA GLY A 91 -10.81 7.56 15.10
C GLY A 91 -11.90 6.69 14.47
N GLN A 92 -11.93 6.55 13.15
CA GLN A 92 -12.82 5.62 12.45
C GLN A 92 -12.19 4.24 12.34
N ARG A 93 -13.01 3.19 12.52
CA ARG A 93 -12.57 1.81 12.32
C ARG A 93 -12.39 1.52 10.84
N ILE A 94 -11.29 0.82 10.53
CA ILE A 94 -11.02 0.33 9.18
C ILE A 94 -10.57 -1.13 9.25
N SER A 95 -10.69 -1.84 8.15
CA SER A 95 -10.01 -3.12 7.93
C SER A 95 -9.37 -3.12 6.55
N ILE A 96 -8.16 -3.68 6.46
CA ILE A 96 -7.45 -3.83 5.20
C ILE A 96 -7.38 -5.32 4.86
N HIS A 97 -7.97 -5.68 3.73
CA HIS A 97 -8.07 -7.05 3.27
C HIS A 97 -7.09 -7.31 2.14
N PHE A 98 -6.36 -8.43 2.23
CA PHE A 98 -5.55 -8.89 1.12
C PHE A 98 -6.47 -9.32 -0.03
N ASN A 99 -6.23 -8.78 -1.23
CA ASN A 99 -6.99 -9.14 -2.41
C ASN A 99 -6.17 -10.06 -3.32
N LYS A 100 -5.00 -9.60 -3.78
CA LYS A 100 -4.10 -10.40 -4.63
C LYS A 100 -2.70 -9.80 -4.70
N ILE A 101 -1.75 -10.60 -5.18
CA ILE A 101 -0.41 -10.14 -5.56
C ILE A 101 -0.24 -10.26 -7.08
N LEU A 102 0.33 -9.24 -7.72
CA LEU A 102 0.63 -9.23 -9.14
C LEU A 102 2.12 -8.93 -9.39
N LYS A 103 2.59 -9.22 -10.60
CA LYS A 103 3.86 -8.70 -11.11
C LYS A 103 3.61 -7.42 -11.92
N PRO A 104 4.56 -6.48 -11.97
CA PRO A 104 4.43 -5.33 -12.86
C PRO A 104 4.50 -5.78 -14.32
N GLU A 105 3.64 -5.19 -15.15
CA GLU A 105 3.65 -5.43 -16.59
C GLU A 105 4.71 -4.52 -17.22
N LYS A 106 5.62 -5.10 -18.01
CA LYS A 106 6.43 -4.30 -18.94
C LYS A 106 5.47 -3.81 -20.01
N LYS A 107 5.14 -2.53 -20.02
CA LYS A 107 4.48 -1.94 -21.20
C LYS A 107 5.45 -2.03 -22.37
N GLU A 108 5.22 -2.97 -23.28
CA GLU A 108 5.87 -2.94 -24.58
C GLU A 108 5.50 -1.62 -25.25
N LYS A 109 6.50 -0.85 -25.65
CA LYS A 109 6.32 0.43 -26.35
C LYS A 109 5.85 0.20 -27.77
#